data_AF-A0A9D7R0Y0-F1
#
_entry.id   AF-A0A9D7R0Y0-F1
#
_cell.length_a   1.000
_cell.length_b   1.000
_cell.length_c   1.000
_cell.angle_alpha   90.00
_cell.angle_beta   90.00
_cell.angle_gamma   90.00
#
_symmetry.space_group_name_H-M   'P 1'
#
loop_
_entity.id
_entity.type
_entity.pdbx_description
1 polymer ?
#
loop_
_entity_poly.entity_id
_entity_poly.type
_entity_poly.pdbx_seq_one_letter_code
_entity_poly.pdbx_strand_id
1 'polypeptide(L)' 'MKSNLLILHGALGSSDQFEPLAEILEEEFRVILFNFSGHAGKPIPEEPFSIKMFAEEIKSS' A
#
# COMPACT_ATOMS: atom_id res chain seq x y z
N MET A 1 11.20 5.39 -19.17
CA MET A 1 10.32 4.63 -18.25
C MET A 1 10.23 5.40 -16.95
N LYS A 2 9.03 5.56 -16.38
CA LYS A 2 8.85 6.21 -15.08
C LYS A 2 9.34 5.29 -13.96
N SER A 3 9.89 5.85 -12.89
CA SER A 3 10.23 5.09 -11.69
C SER A 3 8.96 4.63 -10.97
N ASN A 4 8.99 3.44 -10.36
CA ASN A 4 7.88 2.97 -9.54
C ASN A 4 7.88 3.72 -8.21
N LEU A 5 6.72 4.19 -7.77
CA LEU A 5 6.52 4.79 -6.45
C LEU A 5 5.41 4.01 -5.72
N LEU A 6 5.81 3.24 -4.71
CA LEU A 6 4.88 2.53 -3.82
C LEU A 6 4.51 3.45 -2.64
N ILE A 7 3.21 3.67 -2.43
CA ILE A 7 2.68 4.46 -1.31
C ILE A 7 1.98 3.53 -0.33
N LEU A 8 2.36 3.63 0.94
CA LEU A 8 1.87 2.79 2.03
C LEU A 8 1.08 3.63 3.03
N HIS A 9 -0.10 3.15 3.41
CA HIS A 9 -0.93 3.78 4.44
C HIS A 9 -0.44 3.46 5.86
N GLY A 10 -0.88 4.26 6.83
CA GLY A 10 -0.68 4.00 8.26
C GLY A 10 -1.69 3.03 8.85
N ALA A 11 -1.57 2.75 10.15
CA ALA A 11 -2.53 1.90 10.86
C ALA A 11 -3.97 2.44 10.74
N LEU A 12 -4.94 1.54 10.56
CA LEU A 12 -6.37 1.85 10.36
C LEU A 12 -6.71 2.62 9.07
N GLY A 13 -5.72 2.87 8.20
CA GLY A 13 -5.90 3.55 6.91
C GLY A 13 -6.22 2.61 5.75
N SER A 14 -6.30 3.19 4.55
CA SER A 14 -6.36 2.48 3.26
C SER A 14 -5.60 3.26 2.19
N SER A 15 -5.34 2.60 1.06
CA SER A 15 -4.81 3.21 -0.17
C SER A 15 -5.61 4.42 -0.61
N ASP A 16 -6.92 4.41 -0.40
CA ASP A 16 -7.87 5.37 -0.97
C ASP A 16 -7.62 6.79 -0.45
N GLN A 17 -7.01 6.89 0.75
CA GLN A 17 -6.58 8.17 1.33
C GLN A 17 -5.54 8.90 0.46
N PHE A 18 -4.87 8.19 -0.45
CA PHE A 18 -3.84 8.72 -1.32
C PHE A 18 -4.27 8.89 -2.78
N GLU A 19 -5.52 8.61 -3.16
CA GLU A 19 -5.97 8.80 -4.55
C GLU A 19 -5.70 10.22 -5.08
N PRO A 20 -6.02 11.32 -4.34
CA PRO A 20 -5.72 12.66 -4.82
C PRO A 20 -4.21 12.95 -4.97
N LEU A 21 -3.37 12.30 -4.17
CA LEU A 21 -1.92 12.42 -4.26
C LEU A 21 -1.36 11.60 -5.43
N ALA A 22 -1.92 10.42 -5.68
CA ALA A 22 -1.55 9.55 -6.79
C ALA A 22 -1.77 10.24 -8.13
N GLU A 23 -2.93 10.88 -8.33
CA GLU A 23 -3.26 11.62 -9.56
C GLU A 23 -2.18 12.67 -9.91
N ILE A 24 -1.66 13.39 -8.91
CA ILE A 24 -0.61 14.40 -9.11
C ILE A 24 0.74 13.74 -9.44
N LEU A 25 1.07 12.64 -8.76
CA LEU A 25 2.38 11.98 -8.88
C LEU A 25 2.48 11.07 -10.12
N GLU A 26 1.36 10.67 -10.70
CA GLU A 26 1.31 9.88 -11.92
C GLU A 26 1.91 10.60 -13.13
N GLU A 27 2.09 11.93 -13.08
CA GLU A 27 2.84 12.69 -14.09
C GLU A 27 4.31 12.25 -14.16
N GLU A 28 4.94 11.89 -13.04
CA GLU A 28 6.38 11.61 -12.94
C GLU A 28 6.69 10.14 -12.61
N PHE A 29 5.78 9.47 -11.90
CA PHE A 29 5.99 8.11 -11.39
C PHE A 29 4.95 7.13 -11.96
N ARG A 30 5.30 5.84 -11.94
CA ARG A 30 4.29 4.77 -11.94
C ARG A 30 3.87 4.57 -10.50
N VAL A 31 2.77 5.20 -10.10
CA VAL A 31 2.27 5.14 -8.73
C VAL A 31 1.59 3.79 -8.48
N ILE A 32 1.89 3.18 -7.34
CA ILE A 32 1.29 1.93 -6.86
C ILE A 32 0.74 2.21 -5.47
N LEU A 33 -0.58 2.15 -5.33
CA LEU A 33 -1.24 2.21 -4.04
C LEU A 33 -1.47 0.78 -3.51
N PHE A 34 -1.14 0.55 -2.24
CA PHE A 34 -1.17 -0.78 -1.65
C PHE A 34 -1.96 -0.81 -0.35
N ASN A 35 -2.83 -1.82 -0.20
CA ASN A 35 -3.52 -2.14 1.05
C ASN A 35 -2.85 -3.34 1.71
N PHE A 36 -2.50 -3.22 2.99
CA PHE A 36 -2.04 -4.36 3.79
C PHE A 36 -3.19 -5.31 4.14
N SER A 37 -2.88 -6.58 4.46
CA SER A 37 -3.87 -7.49 5.04
C SER A 37 -4.57 -6.87 6.26
N GLY A 38 -5.87 -7.18 6.41
CA GLY A 38 -6.73 -6.59 7.45
C GLY A 38 -7.18 -5.14 7.23
N HIS A 39 -6.82 -4.50 6.11
CA HIS A 39 -7.20 -3.12 5.79
C HIS A 39 -8.00 -3.04 4.47
N ALA A 40 -8.81 -1.99 4.31
CA ALA A 40 -9.63 -1.76 3.11
C ALA A 40 -10.50 -2.97 2.67
N GLY A 41 -11.03 -3.72 3.65
CA GLY A 41 -11.83 -4.91 3.40
C GLY A 41 -11.03 -6.18 3.08
N LYS A 42 -9.68 -6.12 3.06
CA LYS A 42 -8.86 -7.33 3.00
C LYS A 42 -9.07 -8.21 4.25
N PRO A 43 -9.02 -9.55 4.11
CA PRO A 43 -9.14 -10.46 5.24
C PRO A 43 -8.14 -10.13 6.34
N ILE A 44 -8.56 -10.29 7.60
CA ILE A 44 -7.66 -10.24 8.74
C ILE A 44 -6.86 -11.56 8.75
N PRO A 45 -5.51 -11.50 8.75
CA PRO A 45 -4.68 -12.69 8.78
C PRO A 45 -4.80 -13.42 10.11
N GLU A 46 -4.53 -14.73 10.09
CA GLU A 46 -4.53 -15.55 11.31
C GLU A 46 -3.34 -15.21 12.23
N GLU A 47 -2.22 -14.78 11.66
CA GLU A 47 -1.05 -14.35 12.42
C GLU A 47 -1.17 -12.91 12.91
N PRO A 48 -0.57 -12.58 14.08
CA PRO A 48 -0.57 -11.21 14.58
C PRO A 48 0.10 -10.23 13.62
N PHE A 49 -0.45 -9.03 13.52
CA PHE A 49 0.18 -7.94 12.77
C PHE A 49 1.59 -7.65 13.27
N SER A 50 2.55 -7.60 12.34
CA SER A 50 3.93 -7.22 12.62
C SER A 50 4.54 -6.51 11.43
N ILE A 51 5.54 -5.65 11.67
CA ILE A 51 6.30 -4.98 10.61
C ILE A 51 6.93 -6.00 9.66
N LYS A 52 7.42 -7.13 10.19
CA LYS A 52 8.00 -8.21 9.38
C LYS A 52 6.97 -8.79 8.40
N MET A 53 5.77 -9.10 8.89
CA MET A 53 4.70 -9.64 8.05
C MET A 53 4.35 -8.66 6.92
N PHE A 54 4.11 -7.38 7.23
CA PHE A 54 3.80 -6.36 6.23
C PHE A 54 4.94 -6.14 5.21
N ALA A 55 6.20 -6.25 5.64
CA ALA A 55 7.35 -6.14 4.73
C ALA A 55 7.43 -7.30 3.72
N GLU A 56 7.02 -8.52 4.11
CA GLU A 56 6.97 -9.67 3.19
C GLU A 56 5.82 -9.55 2.16
N GLU A 57 4.70 -8.91 2.51
CA GLU A 57 3.62 -8.62 1.55
C GLU A 57 4.08 -7.71 0.40
N ILE A 58 5.03 -6.80 0.67
CA ILE A 58 5.58 -5.89 -0.34
C ILE A 58 6.60 -6.60 -1.25
N LYS A 59 7.39 -7.53 -0.71
CA LYS A 59 8.40 -8.26 -1.52
C LYS A 59 7.79 -9.21 -2.54
N SER A 60 6.55 -9.62 -2.31
CA SER A 60 5.81 -10.57 -3.14
C SER A 60 4.88 -9.92 -4.17
N SER A 61 4.84 -8.58 -4.23
CA SER A 61 4.00 -7.79 -5.14
C SER A 61 4.73 -7.24 -6.37
#